data_AF-A0A354IEI9-F1
#
_entry.id   AF-A0A354IEI9-F1
#
_cell.length_a   1.000
_cell.length_b   1.000
_cell.length_c   1.000
_cell.angle_alpha   90.00
_cell.angle_beta   90.00
_cell.angle_gamma   90.00
#
_symmetry.space_group_name_H-M   'P 1'
#
loop_
_entity.id
_entity.type
_entity.pdbx_description
1 polymer ?
#
loop_
_entity_poly.entity_id
_entity_poly.type
_entity_poly.pdbx_seq_one_letter_code
_entity_poly.pdbx_strand_id
1 'polypeptide(L)' 'GADAVGMSTACEVIAARHMGMRICGISCVSNMAAGMSGGPLLHEEVQQNADMAAPRFETLVHRSITAIAKSI' A
#
# COMPACT_ATOMS: atom_id res chain seq x y z
N GLY A 1 -15.39 -7.57 -8.24
CA GLY A 1 -15.43 -6.22 -7.65
C GLY A 1 -14.23 -6.10 -6.76
N ALA A 2 -13.20 -5.39 -7.21
CA ALA A 2 -11.99 -5.09 -6.46
C ALA A 2 -11.91 -3.57 -6.28
N ASP A 3 -11.43 -3.12 -5.11
CA ASP A 3 -11.36 -1.70 -4.78
C ASP A 3 -10.00 -1.06 -5.12
N ALA A 4 -8.96 -1.89 -5.30
CA ALA A 4 -7.62 -1.48 -5.69
C ALA A 4 -6.94 -2.57 -6.54
N VAL A 5 -5.97 -2.17 -7.37
CA VAL A 5 -5.16 -3.06 -8.21
C VAL A 5 -3.70 -2.64 -8.13
N GLY A 6 -2.80 -3.62 -8.12
CA GLY A 6 -1.36 -3.42 -8.06
C GLY A 6 -0.61 -4.62 -8.62
N MET A 7 0.72 -4.49 -8.73
CA MET A 7 1.59 -5.48 -9.38
C MET A 7 2.41 -6.32 -8.40
N SER A 8 2.28 -6.08 -7.09
CA SER A 8 3.10 -6.71 -6.04
C SER A 8 2.26 -7.14 -4.84
N THR A 9 2.90 -7.47 -3.72
CA THR A 9 2.31 -7.76 -2.40
C THR A 9 1.61 -9.12 -2.30
N ALA A 10 0.86 -9.55 -3.31
CA ALA A 10 0.07 -10.78 -3.23
C ALA A 10 0.95 -12.03 -2.98
N CYS A 11 2.05 -12.16 -3.72
CA CYS A 11 2.96 -13.31 -3.60
C CYS A 11 3.67 -13.35 -2.25
N GLU A 12 4.11 -12.19 -1.76
CA GLU A 12 4.80 -12.03 -0.48
C GLU A 12 3.85 -12.36 0.69
N VAL A 13 2.60 -11.90 0.62
CA VAL A 13 1.57 -12.20 1.63
C VAL A 13 1.26 -13.70 1.67
N ILE A 14 1.14 -14.36 0.52
CA ILE A 14 0.93 -15.82 0.45
C ILE A 14 2.07 -16.56 1.13
N ALA A 15 3.32 -16.21 0.81
CA ALA A 15 4.50 -16.84 1.41
C ALA A 15 4.57 -16.61 2.93
N ALA A 16 4.37 -15.38 3.40
CA ALA A 16 4.39 -15.06 4.82
C ALA A 16 3.25 -15.75 5.59
N ARG A 17 2.05 -15.88 5.00
CA ARG A 17 0.95 -16.64 5.61
C ARG A 17 1.26 -18.12 5.71
N HIS A 18 1.88 -18.70 4.67
CA HIS A 18 2.33 -20.09 4.69
C HIS A 18 3.32 -20.34 5.85
N MET A 19 4.13 -19.34 6.22
CA MET A 19 5.06 -19.39 7.35
C MET A 19 4.41 -19.07 8.72
N GLY A 20 3.09 -18.94 8.80
CA GLY A 20 2.38 -18.67 10.05
C GLY A 20 2.44 -17.22 10.54
N MET A 21 2.87 -16.27 9.71
CA MET A 21 2.98 -14.87 10.10
C MET A 21 1.59 -14.19 10.15
N ARG A 22 1.42 -13.27 11.11
CA ARG A 22 0.34 -12.28 11.09
C ARG A 22 0.76 -11.11 10.20
N ILE A 23 -0.15 -10.65 9.34
CA ILE A 23 0.17 -9.67 8.29
C ILE A 23 -0.87 -8.55 8.30
N CYS A 24 -0.41 -7.32 8.10
CA CYS A 24 -1.21 -6.14 7.80
C CYS A 24 -0.68 -5.55 6.49
N GLY A 25 -1.55 -5.38 5.50
CA GLY A 25 -1.22 -4.76 4.21
C GLY A 25 -1.84 -3.37 4.10
N ILE A 26 -1.10 -2.42 3.53
CA ILE A 26 -1.58 -1.06 3.28
C ILE A 26 -1.25 -0.70 1.83
N SER A 27 -2.24 -0.24 1.08
CA SER A 27 -2.06 0.23 -0.30
C SER A 27 -2.19 1.75 -0.35
N CYS A 28 -1.16 2.43 -0.85
CA CYS A 28 -1.24 3.84 -1.20
C CYS A 28 -1.87 3.96 -2.60
N VAL A 29 -3.12 4.40 -2.67
CA VAL A 29 -3.81 4.60 -3.95
C VAL A 29 -3.21 5.81 -4.65
N SER A 30 -2.35 5.56 -5.63
CA SER A 30 -1.57 6.57 -6.33
C SER A 30 -2.22 7.13 -7.58
N ASN A 31 -3.26 6.48 -8.11
CA ASN A 31 -3.97 6.90 -9.32
C ASN A 31 -5.28 6.11 -9.46
N MET A 32 -6.16 6.61 -10.33
CA MET A 32 -7.35 5.86 -10.74
C MET A 32 -6.96 4.76 -11.73
N ALA A 33 -7.77 3.70 -11.80
CA ALA A 33 -7.50 2.58 -12.72
C ALA A 33 -7.57 3.03 -14.20
N ALA A 34 -6.90 2.27 -15.06
CA ALA A 34 -6.90 2.54 -16.50
C ALA A 34 -8.34 2.67 -17.04
N GLY A 35 -8.58 3.70 -17.86
CA GLY A 35 -9.90 3.99 -18.41
C GLY A 35 -10.82 4.85 -17.53
N MET A 36 -10.40 5.20 -16.30
CA MET A 36 -11.21 6.04 -15.40
C MET A 36 -10.91 7.55 -15.49
N SER A 37 -9.70 7.94 -15.90
CA SER A 37 -9.24 9.35 -15.90
C SER A 37 -9.05 9.97 -17.29
N GLY A 38 -9.51 9.30 -18.36
CA GLY A 38 -9.50 9.85 -19.73
C GLY A 38 -8.13 10.01 -20.41
N GLY A 39 -7.01 9.68 -19.74
CA GLY A 39 -5.65 9.76 -20.26
C GLY A 39 -4.80 8.52 -19.94
N PRO A 40 -3.59 8.41 -20.51
CA PRO A 40 -2.66 7.32 -20.20
C PRO A 40 -2.18 7.40 -18.76
N LEU A 41 -1.84 6.25 -18.17
CA LEU A 41 -1.22 6.20 -16.85
C LEU A 41 0.26 6.55 -16.97
N LEU A 42 0.73 7.49 -16.15
CA LEU A 42 2.11 7.94 -16.12
C LEU A 42 2.77 7.56 -14.79
N HIS A 43 4.00 7.06 -14.85
CA HIS A 43 4.71 6.66 -13.64
C HIS A 43 5.09 7.89 -12.79
N GLU A 44 5.33 9.03 -13.43
CA GLU A 44 5.62 10.29 -12.77
C GLU A 44 4.46 10.75 -11.86
N GLU A 45 3.21 10.58 -12.30
CA GLU A 45 2.01 10.88 -11.49
C GLU A 45 1.93 9.97 -10.27
N VAL A 46 2.23 8.68 -10.46
CA VAL A 46 2.29 7.70 -9.36
C VAL A 46 3.33 8.13 -8.32
N GLN A 47 4.52 8.51 -8.75
CA GLN A 47 5.59 8.96 -7.87
C GLN A 47 5.20 10.23 -7.11
N GLN A 48 4.64 11.24 -7.80
CA GLN A 48 4.20 12.49 -7.17
C GLN A 48 3.14 12.24 -6.09
N ASN A 49 2.15 11.39 -6.39
CA ASN A 49 1.10 11.05 -5.42
C ASN A 49 1.65 10.22 -4.24
N ALA A 50 2.63 9.35 -4.49
CA ALA A 50 3.34 8.63 -3.42
C ALA A 50 4.13 9.58 -2.51
N ASP A 51 4.84 10.55 -3.09
CA ASP A 51 5.61 11.56 -2.35
C ASP A 51 4.70 12.41 -1.46
N MET A 52 3.52 12.80 -1.97
CA MET A 52 2.51 13.51 -1.17
C MET A 52 1.94 12.66 -0.02
N ALA A 53 1.82 11.34 -0.23
CA ALA A 53 1.31 10.42 0.79
C ALA A 53 2.38 10.05 1.84
N ALA A 54 3.67 10.15 1.50
CA ALA A 54 4.78 9.64 2.32
C ALA A 54 4.76 10.15 3.77
N PRO A 55 4.62 11.46 4.08
CA PRO A 55 4.64 11.93 5.47
C PRO A 55 3.53 11.34 6.34
N ARG A 56 2.34 11.14 5.75
CA ARG A 56 1.19 10.52 6.44
C ARG A 56 1.42 9.02 6.63
N PHE A 57 1.99 8.37 5.62
CA PHE A 57 2.29 6.94 5.67
C PHE A 57 3.38 6.62 6.70
N GLU A 58 4.46 7.41 6.75
CA GLU A 58 5.52 7.30 7.76
C GLU A 58 4.95 7.41 9.18
N THR A 59 4.11 8.43 9.41
CA THR A 59 3.44 8.61 10.71
C THR A 59 2.56 7.41 11.06
N LEU A 60 1.81 6.87 10.09
CA LEU A 60 0.97 5.69 10.29
C LEU A 60 1.80 4.46 10.66
N VAL A 61 2.87 4.18 9.92
CA VAL A 61 3.76 3.03 10.15
C VAL A 61 4.43 3.14 11.52
N HIS A 62 5.02 4.31 11.84
CA HIS A 62 5.67 4.55 13.13
C HIS A 62 4.72 4.33 14.31
N ARG A 63 3.50 4.89 14.22
CA ARG A 63 2.48 4.71 15.27
C ARG A 63 2.00 3.27 15.36
N SER A 64 1.85 2.59 14.23
CA SER A 64 1.43 1.18 14.18
C SER A 64 2.45 0.28 14.88
N ILE A 65 3.74 0.45 14.57
CA ILE A 65 4.83 -0.31 15.20
C ILE A 65 4.85 -0.04 16.71
N THR A 66 4.77 1.23 17.12
CA THR A 66 4.74 1.60 18.54
C THR A 66 3.54 0.99 19.27
N ALA A 67 2.36 0.98 18.65
CA ALA A 67 1.15 0.41 19.22
C ALA A 67 1.23 -1.12 19.34
N ILE A 68 1.76 -1.79 18.32
CA ILE A 68 2.00 -3.24 18.33
C ILE A 68 2.96 -3.61 19.45
N ALA A 69 4.08 -2.87 19.60
CA ALA A 69 5.06 -3.12 20.64
C ALA A 69 4.50 -3.01 22.06
N LYS A 70 3.48 -2.17 22.29
CA LYS A 70 2.79 -2.05 23.59
C LYS A 70 1.74 -3.13 23.84
N SER A 71 1.37 -3.88 22.80
CA SER A 71 0.30 -4.88 22.83
C SER A 71 0.82 -6.32 22.95
N ILE A 72 2.14 -6.48 23.07
CA ILE A 72 2.88 -7.74 23.27
C ILE A 72 3.48 -7.67 24.67
#